data_AF-A0A4Z0NLM5-F1
#
_entry.id   AF-A0A4Z0NLM5-F1
#
_cell.length_a   1.000
_cell.length_b   1.000
_cell.length_c   1.000
_cell.angle_alpha   90.00
_cell.angle_beta   90.00
_cell.angle_gamma   90.00
#
_symmetry.space_group_name_H-M   'P 1'
#
loop_
_entity.id
_entity.type
_entity.pdbx_description
1 polymer ?
#
loop_
_entity_poly.entity_id
_entity_poly.type
_entity_poly.pdbx_seq_one_letter_code
_entity_poly.pdbx_strand_id
1 'polypeptide(L)'
;MDCRILRQLTLKADGHLSCDDSNGYYIHVGDVASKPGWSIKQVFGGAIYEHIRRSFQEGRAPWPGKCETCDCYSPNDRPVDTLESRVRIMVEPTLDCRLACPSCKRKQELGRRRNDDHLSPELLGNLIRSCVRSGITVDEVHYLGWGEPLLHPGFRDLVDTVRSLSPRTIQEVTTTGNADFRTSLGDTYIDRLVVSCDGVRQAEYQRYRINGSLEEALRFMRDAKTYGNPDTFVEWKYILFDGNDHPDDLVRAQELADEIGLDSLLFIVTNSKTRSLRYTDETIAEIPIRSGRAKVSPAAAMMIGSRRSGSVDPHRSQLGDRENASLYIDECRVTRGNILTVSGWSLGADGAYVDAVEMVAGPHRQVTRTHDLRHDVTAARGNAQGARCGFLFRVPLGDGPAPDSLALTVRLRNHTQDFSAMVSWPST
;
A
#
# COMPACT_ATOMS: atom_id res chain seq x y z
N MET A 1 7.00 16.59 -14.16
CA MET A 1 6.41 15.27 -14.40
C MET A 1 7.11 14.23 -13.53
N ASP A 2 6.36 13.44 -12.78
CA ASP A 2 6.84 12.39 -11.89
C ASP A 2 6.10 11.07 -12.15
N CYS A 3 6.78 9.95 -11.87
CA CYS A 3 6.20 8.62 -11.89
C CYS A 3 7.02 7.68 -10.98
N ARG A 4 6.36 6.68 -10.41
CA ARG A 4 6.99 5.65 -9.57
C ARG A 4 8.03 4.80 -10.29
N ILE A 5 8.08 4.83 -11.63
CA ILE A 5 9.06 4.11 -12.44
C ILE A 5 10.53 4.41 -12.05
N LEU A 6 10.80 5.57 -11.43
CA LEU A 6 12.13 5.96 -10.91
C LEU A 6 12.33 5.67 -9.40
N ARG A 7 11.50 4.82 -8.80
CA ARG A 7 11.62 4.40 -7.39
C ARG A 7 11.03 3.02 -7.09
N GLN A 8 10.34 2.42 -8.06
CA GLN A 8 9.72 1.12 -7.97
C GLN A 8 9.99 0.31 -9.25
N LEU A 9 10.26 -0.99 -9.05
CA LEU A 9 10.38 -1.98 -10.11
C LEU A 9 9.25 -2.98 -10.04
N THR A 10 8.85 -3.52 -11.18
CA THR A 10 7.98 -4.70 -11.24
C THR A 10 8.74 -5.87 -11.81
N LEU A 11 8.98 -6.91 -11.02
CA LEU A 11 9.50 -8.20 -11.48
C LEU A 11 8.32 -9.12 -11.81
N LYS A 12 8.21 -9.48 -13.09
CA LYS A 12 7.21 -10.42 -13.58
C LYS A 12 7.60 -11.87 -13.33
N ALA A 13 6.62 -12.77 -13.40
CA ALA A 13 6.82 -14.21 -13.19
C ALA A 13 7.87 -14.82 -14.14
N ASP A 14 8.00 -14.27 -15.34
CA ASP A 14 8.94 -14.71 -16.37
C ASP A 14 10.33 -14.02 -16.29
N GLY A 15 10.61 -13.27 -15.22
CA GLY A 15 11.90 -12.62 -14.99
C GLY A 15 12.05 -11.22 -15.63
N HIS A 16 11.02 -10.73 -16.31
CA HIS A 16 11.05 -9.38 -16.89
C HIS A 16 10.86 -8.30 -15.84
N LEU A 17 11.58 -7.21 -16.04
CA LEU A 17 11.32 -5.96 -15.36
C LEU A 17 10.38 -5.12 -16.23
N SER A 18 9.28 -4.69 -15.63
CA SER A 18 8.28 -3.85 -16.27
C SER A 18 7.99 -2.60 -15.45
N CYS A 19 7.45 -1.58 -16.11
CA CYS A 19 6.80 -0.47 -15.42
C CYS A 19 5.59 -0.99 -14.63
N ASP A 20 5.39 -0.48 -13.42
CA ASP A 20 4.12 -0.57 -12.70
C ASP A 20 3.09 0.37 -13.33
N ASP A 21 2.62 -0.01 -14.52
CA ASP A 21 1.58 0.69 -15.24
C ASP A 21 0.23 0.10 -14.84
N SER A 22 -0.65 0.92 -14.24
CA SER A 22 -2.02 0.52 -13.92
C SER A 22 -2.81 0.09 -15.16
N ASN A 23 -2.32 0.44 -16.35
CA ASN A 23 -2.86 -0.03 -17.60
C ASN A 23 -2.38 -1.42 -18.06
N GLY A 24 -1.44 -2.07 -17.39
CA GLY A 24 -0.87 -3.36 -17.78
C GLY A 24 0.61 -3.25 -18.14
N TYR A 25 1.32 -4.38 -18.23
CA TYR A 25 2.79 -4.37 -18.33
C TYR A 25 3.27 -4.16 -19.77
N TYR A 26 2.93 -3.02 -20.37
CA TYR A 26 3.28 -2.69 -21.76
C TYR A 26 4.70 -2.18 -21.95
N ILE A 27 5.32 -1.67 -20.89
CA ILE A 27 6.63 -1.03 -20.93
C ILE A 27 7.60 -1.97 -20.24
N HIS A 28 8.38 -2.68 -21.05
CA HIS A 28 9.52 -3.48 -20.62
C HIS A 28 10.69 -2.54 -20.34
N VAL A 29 11.29 -2.67 -19.16
CA VAL A 29 12.39 -1.79 -18.71
C VAL A 29 13.71 -2.53 -18.51
N GLY A 30 13.70 -3.86 -18.65
CA GLY A 30 14.89 -4.70 -18.56
C GLY A 30 14.54 -6.15 -18.19
N ASP A 31 15.56 -6.96 -17.98
CA ASP A 31 15.40 -8.36 -17.58
C ASP A 31 16.32 -8.67 -16.39
N VAL A 32 15.85 -9.50 -15.47
CA VAL A 32 16.71 -10.13 -14.47
C VAL A 32 17.35 -11.34 -15.14
N ALA A 33 18.68 -11.39 -15.15
CA ALA A 33 19.42 -12.50 -15.73
C ALA A 33 20.17 -13.30 -14.66
N SER A 34 20.06 -14.62 -14.70
CA SER A 34 20.87 -15.53 -13.87
C SER A 34 22.33 -15.68 -14.34
N LYS A 35 22.85 -14.70 -15.10
CA LYS A 35 24.20 -14.75 -15.66
C LYS A 35 25.22 -14.14 -14.69
N PRO A 36 26.43 -14.73 -14.55
CA PRO A 36 27.50 -14.12 -13.77
C PRO A 36 27.79 -12.69 -14.22
N GLY A 37 27.90 -11.78 -13.26
CA GLY A 37 28.19 -10.37 -13.52
C GLY A 37 26.99 -9.49 -13.89
N TRP A 38 25.77 -10.05 -13.98
CA TRP A 38 24.57 -9.21 -14.09
C TRP A 38 24.42 -8.32 -12.86
N SER A 39 24.09 -7.05 -13.09
CA SER A 39 23.82 -6.07 -12.05
C SER A 39 22.62 -5.21 -12.41
N ILE A 40 21.74 -4.99 -11.43
CA ILE A 40 20.62 -4.05 -11.55
C ILE A 40 21.07 -2.63 -11.91
N LYS A 41 22.29 -2.22 -11.52
CA LYS A 41 22.86 -0.92 -11.93
C LYS A 41 23.07 -0.81 -13.45
N GLN A 42 23.32 -1.93 -14.14
CA GLN A 42 23.39 -1.93 -15.61
C GLN A 42 22.03 -1.68 -16.23
N VAL A 43 20.95 -2.17 -15.62
CA VAL A 43 19.58 -1.88 -16.04
C VAL A 43 19.28 -0.40 -15.81
N PHE A 44 19.56 0.11 -14.60
CA PHE A 44 19.30 1.52 -14.26
C PHE A 44 20.15 2.51 -15.05
N GLY A 45 21.38 2.15 -15.42
CA GLY A 45 22.23 2.94 -16.31
C GLY A 45 21.99 2.66 -17.79
N GLY A 46 21.01 1.82 -18.14
CA GLY A 46 20.72 1.44 -19.51
C GLY A 46 19.91 2.51 -20.26
N ALA A 47 19.89 2.39 -21.59
CA ALA A 47 19.24 3.34 -22.49
C ALA A 47 17.76 3.62 -22.18
N ILE A 48 17.03 2.64 -21.64
CA ILE A 48 15.61 2.81 -21.27
C ILE A 48 15.46 3.78 -20.09
N TYR A 49 16.25 3.60 -19.04
CA TYR A 49 16.21 4.48 -17.86
C TYR A 49 16.82 5.85 -18.15
N GLU A 50 17.85 5.93 -18.99
CA GLU A 50 18.34 7.21 -19.52
C GLU A 50 17.24 7.96 -20.29
N HIS A 51 16.47 7.26 -21.14
CA HIS A 51 15.33 7.84 -21.84
C HIS A 51 14.25 8.32 -20.88
N ILE A 52 13.89 7.54 -19.85
CA ILE A 52 12.92 7.95 -18.83
C ILE A 52 13.36 9.23 -18.15
N ARG A 53 14.60 9.27 -17.64
CA ARG A 53 15.16 10.44 -16.93
C ARG A 53 15.18 11.67 -17.82
N ARG A 54 15.70 11.53 -19.05
CA ARG A 54 15.74 12.61 -20.04
C ARG A 54 14.35 13.15 -20.35
N SER A 55 13.37 12.26 -20.53
CA SER A 55 11.99 12.65 -20.80
C SER A 55 11.41 13.52 -19.69
N PHE A 56 11.59 13.13 -18.42
CA PHE A 56 11.13 13.95 -17.29
C PHE A 56 11.89 15.27 -17.15
N GLN A 57 13.21 15.28 -17.42
CA GLN A 57 14.02 16.50 -17.44
C GLN A 57 13.53 17.49 -18.52
N GLU A 58 13.14 16.97 -19.69
CA GLU A 58 12.58 17.74 -20.80
C GLU A 58 11.09 18.12 -20.60
N GLY A 59 10.49 17.73 -19.47
CA GLY A 59 9.08 18.03 -19.19
C GLY A 59 8.11 17.32 -20.14
N ARG A 60 8.44 16.09 -20.56
CA ARG A 60 7.55 15.23 -21.36
C ARG A 60 7.38 13.83 -20.79
N ALA A 61 6.28 13.18 -21.15
CA ALA A 61 6.05 11.78 -20.84
C ALA A 61 7.11 10.89 -21.54
N PRO A 62 7.64 9.85 -20.85
CA PRO A 62 8.58 8.91 -21.48
C PRO A 62 7.97 8.12 -22.65
N TRP A 63 6.71 7.72 -22.54
CA TRP A 63 5.94 7.10 -23.63
C TRP A 63 4.64 7.88 -23.87
N PRO A 64 4.64 8.86 -24.78
CA PRO A 64 3.47 9.67 -25.08
C PRO A 64 2.26 8.83 -25.50
N GLY A 65 1.08 9.21 -25.01
CA GLY A 65 -0.18 8.50 -25.21
C GLY A 65 -0.39 7.26 -24.34
N LYS A 66 0.63 6.85 -23.57
CA LYS A 66 0.53 5.74 -22.59
C LYS A 66 0.67 6.26 -21.17
N CYS A 67 1.79 6.93 -20.88
CA CYS A 67 2.07 7.40 -19.52
C CYS A 67 1.00 8.37 -19.02
N GLU A 68 0.47 9.24 -19.88
CA GLU A 68 -0.55 10.23 -19.53
C GLU A 68 -1.90 9.61 -19.15
N THR A 69 -2.11 8.34 -19.50
CA THR A 69 -3.31 7.57 -19.15
C THR A 69 -3.11 6.68 -17.92
N CYS A 70 -1.87 6.60 -17.42
CA CYS A 70 -1.52 5.77 -16.28
C CYS A 70 -1.87 6.50 -14.99
N ASP A 71 -2.47 5.78 -14.05
CA ASP A 71 -2.80 6.35 -12.74
C ASP A 71 -1.53 6.80 -12.02
N CYS A 72 -0.42 6.08 -12.17
CA CYS A 72 0.85 6.37 -11.49
C CYS A 72 1.59 7.63 -12.01
N TYR A 73 1.11 8.28 -13.06
CA TYR A 73 1.77 9.41 -13.69
C TYR A 73 1.24 10.75 -13.16
N SER A 74 2.15 11.61 -12.68
CA SER A 74 1.83 12.94 -12.19
C SER A 74 2.48 14.01 -13.07
N PRO A 75 1.72 14.69 -13.96
CA PRO A 75 2.32 15.65 -14.90
C PRO A 75 2.94 16.87 -14.20
N ASN A 76 2.39 17.26 -13.05
CA ASN A 76 2.72 18.53 -12.39
C ASN A 76 3.75 18.39 -11.26
N ASP A 77 4.10 17.17 -10.87
CA ASP A 77 5.05 16.93 -9.78
C ASP A 77 6.50 16.87 -10.30
N ARG A 78 7.46 17.16 -9.43
CA ARG A 78 8.90 17.01 -9.77
C ARG A 78 9.29 15.53 -9.69
N PRO A 79 10.08 15.02 -10.64
CA PRO A 79 10.49 13.62 -10.63
C PRO A 79 11.34 13.33 -9.39
N VAL A 80 11.00 12.26 -8.69
CA VAL A 80 11.81 11.73 -7.57
C VAL A 80 12.43 10.42 -8.04
N ASP A 81 13.75 10.46 -8.23
CA ASP A 81 14.56 9.29 -8.57
C ASP A 81 15.34 8.79 -7.37
N THR A 82 15.05 7.57 -6.95
CA THR A 82 15.74 6.93 -5.83
C THR A 82 16.46 5.66 -6.22
N LEU A 83 16.34 5.17 -7.47
CA LEU A 83 16.71 3.80 -7.88
C LEU A 83 18.14 3.41 -7.47
N GLU A 84 19.09 4.34 -7.52
CA GLU A 84 20.50 4.06 -7.20
C GLU A 84 20.82 4.01 -5.70
N SER A 85 19.85 4.35 -4.84
CA SER A 85 20.02 4.37 -3.38
C SER A 85 18.98 3.51 -2.65
N ARG A 86 17.72 3.51 -3.12
CA ARG A 86 16.62 2.73 -2.57
C ARG A 86 15.53 2.45 -3.61
N VAL A 87 14.91 1.28 -3.48
CA VAL A 87 13.91 0.80 -4.44
C VAL A 87 12.83 -0.01 -3.73
N ARG A 88 11.59 0.10 -4.24
CA ARG A 88 10.50 -0.84 -3.94
C ARG A 88 10.36 -1.83 -5.09
N ILE A 89 10.03 -3.08 -4.80
CA ILE A 89 9.92 -4.13 -5.82
C ILE A 89 8.54 -4.75 -5.72
N MET A 90 7.69 -4.50 -6.72
CA MET A 90 6.50 -5.31 -6.93
C MET A 90 6.91 -6.61 -7.61
N VAL A 91 6.40 -7.73 -7.13
CA VAL A 91 6.71 -9.07 -7.62
C VAL A 91 5.40 -9.73 -8.02
N GLU A 92 5.27 -10.10 -9.28
CA GLU A 92 4.20 -10.99 -9.76
C GLU A 92 4.72 -12.43 -9.68
N PRO A 93 4.32 -13.23 -8.67
CA PRO A 93 4.89 -14.57 -8.50
C PRO A 93 4.43 -15.51 -9.62
N THR A 94 3.18 -15.38 -10.02
CA THR A 94 2.55 -16.20 -11.05
C THR A 94 1.44 -15.42 -11.73
N LEU A 95 1.11 -15.82 -12.95
CA LEU A 95 -0.11 -15.41 -13.64
C LEU A 95 -1.27 -16.35 -13.36
N ASP A 96 -1.14 -17.39 -12.54
CA ASP A 96 -2.26 -18.27 -12.19
C ASP A 96 -3.31 -17.58 -11.34
N CYS A 97 -4.58 -17.76 -11.68
CA CYS A 97 -5.71 -17.23 -10.92
C CYS A 97 -6.97 -18.03 -11.26
N ARG A 98 -7.74 -18.38 -10.23
CA ARG A 98 -9.02 -19.10 -10.36
C ARG A 98 -10.20 -18.17 -10.66
N LEU A 99 -10.03 -16.86 -10.45
CA LEU A 99 -11.07 -15.85 -10.67
C LEU A 99 -11.00 -15.28 -12.08
N ALA A 100 -12.13 -14.73 -12.53
CA ALA A 100 -12.29 -14.08 -13.84
C ALA A 100 -12.80 -12.64 -13.72
N CYS A 101 -12.22 -11.87 -12.79
CA CYS A 101 -12.66 -10.51 -12.46
C CYS A 101 -12.75 -9.61 -13.72
N PRO A 102 -13.90 -8.94 -13.99
CA PRO A 102 -14.09 -8.15 -15.21
C PRO A 102 -13.10 -6.99 -15.40
N SER A 103 -12.68 -6.37 -14.29
CA SER A 103 -11.74 -5.23 -14.30
C SER A 103 -10.27 -5.65 -14.36
N CYS A 104 -9.96 -6.94 -14.33
CA CYS A 104 -8.59 -7.45 -14.31
C CYS A 104 -8.01 -7.58 -15.73
N LYS A 105 -6.76 -7.16 -15.92
CA LYS A 105 -6.06 -7.25 -17.22
C LYS A 105 -5.32 -8.57 -17.44
N ARG A 106 -5.47 -9.55 -16.54
CA ARG A 106 -4.85 -10.88 -16.61
C ARG A 106 -4.97 -11.55 -17.97
N LYS A 107 -6.14 -11.52 -18.62
CA LYS A 107 -6.33 -12.11 -19.96
C LYS A 107 -5.39 -11.50 -21.00
N GLN A 108 -5.13 -10.19 -20.92
CA GLN A 108 -4.21 -9.51 -21.84
C GLN A 108 -2.76 -9.88 -21.52
N GLU A 109 -2.41 -10.00 -20.24
CA GLU A 109 -1.06 -10.39 -19.81
C GLU A 109 -0.72 -11.85 -20.13
N LEU A 110 -1.69 -12.76 -20.02
CA LEU A 110 -1.55 -14.15 -20.48
C LEU A 110 -1.26 -14.23 -21.99
N GLY A 111 -1.78 -13.29 -22.79
CA GLY A 111 -1.45 -13.20 -24.22
C GLY A 111 -0.04 -12.67 -24.51
N ARG A 112 0.66 -12.12 -23.51
CA ARG A 112 2.01 -11.54 -23.62
C ARG A 112 3.08 -12.33 -22.87
N ARG A 113 2.70 -13.36 -22.10
CA ARG A 113 3.64 -14.16 -21.30
C ARG A 113 4.65 -14.85 -22.21
N ARG A 114 5.93 -14.85 -21.84
CA ARG A 114 6.97 -15.54 -22.62
C ARG A 114 6.99 -17.05 -22.35
N ASN A 115 6.59 -17.47 -21.16
CA ASN A 115 6.51 -18.86 -20.70
C ASN A 115 5.35 -19.02 -19.71
N ASP A 116 5.07 -20.27 -19.36
CA ASP A 116 4.07 -20.64 -18.35
C ASP A 116 4.71 -20.72 -16.95
N ASP A 117 5.84 -20.03 -16.75
CA ASP A 117 6.67 -20.21 -15.58
C ASP A 117 6.12 -19.43 -14.38
N HIS A 118 6.29 -20.05 -13.23
CA HIS A 118 6.24 -19.41 -11.93
C HIS A 118 7.58 -18.73 -11.66
N LEU A 119 7.58 -17.60 -10.95
CA LEU A 119 8.81 -16.88 -10.64
C LEU A 119 9.76 -17.78 -9.85
N SER A 120 10.95 -18.03 -10.41
CA SER A 120 11.98 -18.76 -9.68
C SER A 120 12.48 -17.96 -8.47
N PRO A 121 12.57 -18.57 -7.27
CA PRO A 121 13.25 -17.96 -6.13
C PRO A 121 14.68 -17.52 -6.45
N GLU A 122 15.38 -18.24 -7.34
CA GLU A 122 16.74 -17.87 -7.75
C GLU A 122 16.76 -16.58 -8.57
N LEU A 123 15.77 -16.33 -9.44
CA LEU A 123 15.66 -15.07 -10.18
C LEU A 123 15.39 -13.90 -9.23
N LEU A 124 14.43 -14.06 -8.31
CA LEU A 124 14.16 -13.04 -7.28
C LEU A 124 15.42 -12.81 -6.41
N GLY A 125 16.07 -13.88 -5.98
CA GLY A 125 17.30 -13.83 -5.21
C GLY A 125 18.42 -13.09 -5.92
N ASN A 126 18.56 -13.26 -7.24
CA ASN A 126 19.54 -12.54 -8.06
C ASN A 126 19.26 -11.04 -8.09
N LEU A 127 18.00 -10.62 -8.22
CA LEU A 127 17.62 -9.21 -8.13
C LEU A 127 17.98 -8.63 -6.75
N ILE A 128 17.55 -9.27 -5.66
CA ILE A 128 17.80 -8.80 -4.30
C ILE A 128 19.30 -8.75 -3.99
N ARG A 129 20.05 -9.82 -4.29
CA ARG A 129 21.52 -9.85 -4.14
C ARG A 129 22.18 -8.73 -4.92
N SER A 130 21.69 -8.43 -6.12
CA SER A 130 22.24 -7.33 -6.92
C SER A 130 22.00 -5.97 -6.30
N CYS A 131 20.81 -5.71 -5.76
CA CYS A 131 20.51 -4.46 -5.03
C CYS A 131 21.45 -4.30 -3.83
N VAL A 132 21.51 -5.32 -2.97
CA VAL A 132 22.34 -5.32 -1.75
C VAL A 132 23.81 -5.08 -2.07
N ARG A 133 24.39 -5.84 -3.02
CA ARG A 133 25.81 -5.66 -3.44
C ARG A 133 26.08 -4.27 -4.04
N SER A 134 25.06 -3.64 -4.61
CA SER A 134 25.17 -2.32 -5.22
C SER A 134 24.98 -1.16 -4.25
N GLY A 135 24.72 -1.45 -2.96
CA GLY A 135 24.42 -0.44 -1.94
C GLY A 135 23.00 0.13 -2.05
N ILE A 136 22.09 -0.57 -2.74
CA ILE A 136 20.71 -0.13 -2.95
C ILE A 136 19.84 -0.80 -1.90
N THR A 137 19.17 0.01 -1.08
CA THR A 137 18.23 -0.49 -0.06
C THR A 137 16.94 -0.97 -0.73
N VAL A 138 16.52 -2.21 -0.45
CA VAL A 138 15.19 -2.69 -0.88
C VAL A 138 14.22 -2.38 0.26
N ASP A 139 13.45 -1.31 0.10
CA ASP A 139 12.54 -0.84 1.15
C ASP A 139 11.39 -1.83 1.36
N GLU A 140 10.84 -2.34 0.25
CA GLU A 140 9.64 -3.17 0.23
C GLU A 140 9.68 -4.16 -0.93
N VAL A 141 9.23 -5.39 -0.68
CA VAL A 141 8.82 -6.35 -1.70
C VAL A 141 7.32 -6.58 -1.57
N HIS A 142 6.56 -6.20 -2.60
CA HIS A 142 5.12 -6.37 -2.66
C HIS A 142 4.74 -7.48 -3.64
N TYR A 143 4.29 -8.61 -3.11
CA TYR A 143 3.77 -9.72 -3.90
C TYR A 143 2.35 -9.38 -4.38
N LEU A 144 2.28 -8.84 -5.59
CA LEU A 144 1.07 -8.41 -6.27
C LEU A 144 1.30 -8.44 -7.79
N GLY A 145 0.28 -8.84 -8.53
CA GLY A 145 0.29 -8.82 -9.99
C GLY A 145 -1.12 -9.07 -10.53
N TRP A 146 -1.21 -9.54 -11.77
CA TRP A 146 -2.49 -9.87 -12.39
C TRP A 146 -2.96 -11.31 -12.09
N GLY A 147 -2.05 -12.18 -11.63
CA GLY A 147 -2.38 -13.48 -11.04
C GLY A 147 -2.74 -13.40 -9.55
N GLU A 148 -2.99 -14.55 -8.94
CA GLU A 148 -3.12 -14.76 -7.51
C GLU A 148 -1.75 -15.20 -6.95
N PRO A 149 -1.04 -14.34 -6.19
CA PRO A 149 0.28 -14.65 -5.65
C PRO A 149 0.36 -16.00 -4.94
N LEU A 150 -0.66 -16.34 -4.17
CA LEU A 150 -0.69 -17.54 -3.32
C LEU A 150 -1.01 -18.83 -4.06
N LEU A 151 -1.21 -18.79 -5.39
CA LEU A 151 -1.23 -19.99 -6.23
C LEU A 151 0.17 -20.38 -6.75
N HIS A 152 1.20 -19.59 -6.45
CA HIS A 152 2.58 -19.97 -6.74
C HIS A 152 3.00 -21.17 -5.85
N PRO A 153 3.46 -22.28 -6.43
CA PRO A 153 3.71 -23.53 -5.68
C PRO A 153 4.83 -23.42 -4.64
N GLY A 154 5.81 -22.54 -4.87
CA GLY A 154 6.89 -22.24 -3.93
C GLY A 154 6.81 -20.83 -3.34
N PHE A 155 5.61 -20.32 -3.02
CA PHE A 155 5.45 -18.93 -2.56
C PHE A 155 6.30 -18.62 -1.30
N ARG A 156 6.37 -19.57 -0.36
CA ARG A 156 7.17 -19.44 0.86
C ARG A 156 8.66 -19.30 0.56
N ASP A 157 9.17 -20.03 -0.44
CA ASP A 157 10.56 -19.94 -0.86
C ASP A 157 10.91 -18.53 -1.38
N LEU A 158 9.95 -17.82 -2.00
CA LEU A 158 10.13 -16.43 -2.42
C LEU A 158 10.29 -15.50 -1.20
N VAL A 159 9.46 -15.70 -0.17
CA VAL A 159 9.49 -14.92 1.07
C VAL A 159 10.78 -15.15 1.83
N ASP A 160 11.18 -16.42 1.96
CA ASP A 160 12.42 -16.83 2.64
C ASP A 160 13.66 -16.35 1.90
N THR A 161 13.63 -16.35 0.57
CA THR A 161 14.71 -15.78 -0.27
C THR A 161 14.91 -14.30 0.02
N VAL A 162 13.85 -13.49 0.04
CA VAL A 162 13.97 -12.06 0.34
C VAL A 162 14.42 -11.85 1.78
N ARG A 163 13.83 -12.58 2.74
CA ARG A 163 14.16 -12.42 4.17
C ARG A 163 15.62 -12.77 4.46
N SER A 164 16.15 -13.84 3.86
CA SER A 164 17.54 -14.25 4.06
C SER A 164 18.55 -13.27 3.46
N LEU A 165 18.24 -12.66 2.32
CA LEU A 165 19.13 -11.76 1.60
C LEU A 165 19.02 -10.31 2.06
N SER A 166 17.85 -9.89 2.52
CA SER A 166 17.56 -8.53 2.98
C SER A 166 16.60 -8.55 4.18
N PRO A 167 17.10 -8.86 5.40
CA PRO A 167 16.25 -9.10 6.57
C PRO A 167 15.37 -7.93 7.02
N ARG A 168 15.71 -6.70 6.62
CA ARG A 168 14.97 -5.48 6.95
C ARG A 168 13.95 -5.06 5.89
N THR A 169 13.89 -5.77 4.76
CA THR A 169 12.90 -5.47 3.72
C THR A 169 11.51 -5.82 4.23
N ILE A 170 10.59 -4.86 4.08
CA ILE A 170 9.17 -5.07 4.35
C ILE A 170 8.61 -5.98 3.25
N GLN A 171 7.90 -7.04 3.64
CA GLN A 171 7.26 -7.94 2.71
C GLN A 171 5.75 -7.84 2.87
N GLU A 172 5.06 -7.52 1.77
CA GLU A 172 3.59 -7.46 1.72
C GLU A 172 3.08 -8.42 0.65
N VAL A 173 1.97 -9.11 0.90
CA VAL A 173 1.23 -9.84 -0.13
C VAL A 173 -0.20 -9.34 -0.22
N THR A 174 -0.68 -9.11 -1.45
CA THR A 174 -2.10 -8.86 -1.71
C THR A 174 -2.71 -10.07 -2.43
N THR A 175 -3.68 -10.71 -1.78
CA THR A 175 -4.36 -11.92 -2.26
C THR A 175 -5.86 -11.68 -2.43
N THR A 176 -6.55 -12.51 -3.21
CA THR A 176 -8.01 -12.58 -3.27
C THR A 176 -8.62 -13.41 -2.13
N GLY A 177 -7.80 -14.12 -1.35
CA GLY A 177 -8.25 -15.02 -0.29
C GLY A 177 -8.92 -16.32 -0.78
N ASN A 178 -8.89 -16.62 -2.08
CA ASN A 178 -9.46 -17.83 -2.68
C ASN A 178 -8.40 -18.94 -2.92
N ALA A 179 -7.28 -18.85 -2.19
CA ALA A 179 -6.29 -19.91 -2.04
C ALA A 179 -6.49 -20.59 -0.68
N ASP A 180 -5.88 -21.76 -0.48
CA ASP A 180 -5.85 -22.38 0.85
C ASP A 180 -4.73 -21.74 1.67
N PHE A 181 -5.07 -21.08 2.78
CA PHE A 181 -4.11 -20.35 3.62
C PHE A 181 -2.99 -21.27 4.13
N ARG A 182 -3.36 -22.43 4.67
CA ARG A 182 -2.44 -23.34 5.38
C ARG A 182 -1.37 -23.93 4.46
N THR A 183 -1.70 -24.19 3.21
CA THR A 183 -0.78 -24.72 2.20
C THR A 183 -0.01 -23.60 1.50
N SER A 184 -0.64 -22.47 1.18
CA SER A 184 0.04 -21.37 0.47
C SER A 184 1.00 -20.55 1.34
N LEU A 185 0.57 -20.14 2.53
CA LEU A 185 1.35 -19.28 3.44
C LEU A 185 1.66 -19.97 4.78
N GLY A 186 0.66 -20.59 5.41
CA GLY A 186 0.83 -21.23 6.72
C GLY A 186 1.33 -20.24 7.79
N ASP A 187 2.34 -20.64 8.56
CA ASP A 187 2.99 -19.86 9.61
C ASP A 187 4.18 -19.00 9.12
N THR A 188 4.45 -18.99 7.79
CA THR A 188 5.48 -18.14 7.21
C THR A 188 5.20 -16.67 7.54
N TYR A 189 6.19 -16.00 8.13
CA TYR A 189 6.07 -14.60 8.51
C TYR A 189 6.11 -13.68 7.29
N ILE A 190 5.11 -12.80 7.17
CA ILE A 190 5.08 -11.69 6.23
C ILE A 190 4.67 -10.43 7.00
N ASP A 191 5.24 -9.27 6.67
CA ASP A 191 4.99 -8.07 7.46
C ASP A 191 3.53 -7.60 7.32
N ARG A 192 2.93 -7.79 6.13
CA ARG A 192 1.54 -7.42 5.83
C ARG A 192 0.87 -8.40 4.86
N LEU A 193 -0.32 -8.86 5.23
CA LEU A 193 -1.21 -9.70 4.43
C LEU A 193 -2.49 -8.93 4.14
N VAL A 194 -2.69 -8.55 2.87
CA VAL A 194 -3.88 -7.82 2.41
C VAL A 194 -4.80 -8.78 1.65
N VAL A 195 -6.02 -8.98 2.16
CA VAL A 195 -7.03 -9.82 1.51
C VAL A 195 -8.05 -8.92 0.80
N SER A 196 -8.04 -8.96 -0.52
CA SER A 196 -8.96 -8.20 -1.37
C SER A 196 -10.27 -8.96 -1.56
N CYS A 197 -11.28 -8.61 -0.76
CA CYS A 197 -12.60 -9.22 -0.78
C CYS A 197 -13.67 -8.13 -0.82
N ASP A 198 -14.45 -8.08 -1.92
CA ASP A 198 -15.32 -6.93 -2.23
C ASP A 198 -16.79 -7.24 -1.99
N GLY A 199 -17.19 -7.54 -0.75
CA GLY A 199 -18.58 -7.86 -0.44
C GLY A 199 -18.78 -8.65 0.84
N VAL A 200 -20.02 -8.67 1.32
CA VAL A 200 -20.49 -9.59 2.38
C VAL A 200 -21.65 -10.48 1.92
N ARG A 201 -22.08 -10.35 0.66
CA ARG A 201 -23.11 -11.17 0.02
C ARG A 201 -22.53 -11.86 -1.20
N GLN A 202 -22.63 -13.19 -1.26
CA GLN A 202 -22.03 -14.00 -2.32
C GLN A 202 -22.45 -13.54 -3.74
N ALA A 203 -23.74 -13.25 -3.92
CA ALA A 203 -24.27 -12.82 -5.21
C ALA A 203 -23.62 -11.53 -5.72
N GLU A 204 -23.42 -10.53 -4.85
CA GLU A 204 -22.77 -9.27 -5.22
C GLU A 204 -21.27 -9.44 -5.40
N TYR A 205 -20.63 -10.20 -4.50
CA TYR A 205 -19.21 -10.51 -4.57
C TYR A 205 -18.84 -11.12 -5.94
N GLN A 206 -19.62 -12.08 -6.41
CA GLN A 206 -19.37 -12.74 -7.70
C GLN A 206 -19.58 -11.86 -8.94
N ARG A 207 -20.30 -10.72 -8.83
CA ARG A 207 -20.41 -9.77 -9.94
C ARG A 207 -19.05 -9.19 -10.32
N TYR A 208 -18.18 -8.96 -9.33
CA TYR A 208 -16.84 -8.38 -9.53
C TYR A 208 -15.73 -9.42 -9.44
N ARG A 209 -15.95 -10.49 -8.68
CA ARG A 209 -15.02 -11.60 -8.42
C ARG A 209 -15.57 -12.90 -8.98
N ILE A 210 -15.77 -12.96 -10.30
CA ILE A 210 -16.35 -14.12 -10.99
C ILE A 210 -15.56 -15.40 -10.63
N ASN A 211 -16.28 -16.48 -10.32
CA ASN A 211 -15.79 -17.77 -9.78
C ASN A 211 -15.25 -17.72 -8.34
N GLY A 212 -15.23 -16.56 -7.70
CA GLY A 212 -14.82 -16.45 -6.31
C GLY A 212 -15.87 -16.99 -5.34
N SER A 213 -15.40 -17.42 -4.17
CA SER A 213 -16.20 -17.77 -3.01
C SER A 213 -15.91 -16.80 -1.86
N LEU A 214 -16.94 -16.08 -1.42
CA LEU A 214 -16.86 -15.21 -0.25
C LEU A 214 -16.50 -16.01 1.00
N GLU A 215 -17.08 -17.20 1.17
CA GLU A 215 -16.78 -18.04 2.34
C GLU A 215 -15.33 -18.51 2.35
N GLU A 216 -14.71 -18.75 1.19
CA GLU A 216 -13.28 -19.07 1.14
C GLU A 216 -12.42 -17.87 1.55
N ALA A 217 -12.74 -16.67 1.08
CA ALA A 217 -12.03 -15.45 1.50
C ALA A 217 -12.19 -15.16 3.00
N LEU A 218 -13.39 -15.34 3.56
CA LEU A 218 -13.64 -15.19 5.00
C LEU A 218 -12.91 -16.27 5.80
N ARG A 219 -12.93 -17.53 5.34
CA ARG A 219 -12.18 -18.62 5.97
C ARG A 219 -10.67 -18.37 5.91
N PHE A 220 -10.15 -17.91 4.78
CA PHE A 220 -8.75 -17.55 4.62
C PHE A 220 -8.31 -16.50 5.66
N MET A 221 -9.13 -15.48 5.88
CA MET A 221 -8.89 -14.45 6.90
C MET A 221 -8.92 -15.03 8.34
N ARG A 222 -9.87 -15.93 8.64
CA ARG A 222 -9.91 -16.65 9.93
C ARG A 222 -8.69 -17.53 10.14
N ASP A 223 -8.29 -18.27 9.11
CA ASP A 223 -7.12 -19.15 9.14
C ASP A 223 -5.84 -18.33 9.30
N ALA A 224 -5.75 -17.15 8.68
CA ALA A 224 -4.63 -16.24 8.86
C ALA A 224 -4.46 -15.79 10.31
N LYS A 225 -5.54 -15.49 11.03
CA LYS A 225 -5.47 -15.13 12.45
C LYS A 225 -5.28 -16.34 13.38
N THR A 226 -5.69 -17.54 12.95
CA THR A 226 -5.65 -18.76 13.78
C THR A 226 -4.33 -19.53 13.64
N TYR A 227 -3.83 -19.67 12.43
CA TYR A 227 -2.68 -20.51 12.08
C TYR A 227 -1.49 -19.71 11.53
N GLY A 228 -1.70 -18.43 11.19
CA GLY A 228 -0.64 -17.57 10.70
C GLY A 228 0.30 -17.12 11.81
N ASN A 229 1.42 -16.53 11.39
CA ASN A 229 2.33 -15.88 12.33
C ASN A 229 1.62 -14.70 13.03
N PRO A 230 1.67 -14.59 14.38
CA PRO A 230 0.96 -13.57 15.14
C PRO A 230 1.44 -12.14 14.86
N ASP A 231 2.67 -11.97 14.37
CA ASP A 231 3.25 -10.66 14.05
C ASP A 231 2.85 -10.15 12.65
N THR A 232 2.20 -10.99 11.83
CA THR A 232 1.67 -10.62 10.51
C THR A 232 0.47 -9.69 10.68
N PHE A 233 0.53 -8.50 10.07
CA PHE A 233 -0.61 -7.59 10.02
C PHE A 233 -1.60 -8.04 8.95
N VAL A 234 -2.84 -8.35 9.33
CA VAL A 234 -3.87 -8.84 8.40
C VAL A 234 -4.92 -7.77 8.15
N GLU A 235 -5.03 -7.32 6.89
CA GLU A 235 -5.99 -6.31 6.45
C GLU A 235 -6.99 -6.88 5.45
N TRP A 236 -8.27 -6.63 5.69
CA TRP A 236 -9.30 -6.81 4.69
C TRP A 236 -9.41 -5.54 3.85
N LYS A 237 -9.11 -5.63 2.55
CA LYS A 237 -9.35 -4.57 1.57
C LYS A 237 -10.68 -4.82 0.84
N TYR A 238 -11.58 -3.84 0.90
CA TYR A 238 -12.91 -3.89 0.32
C TYR A 238 -13.10 -2.72 -0.64
N ILE A 239 -13.19 -2.97 -1.95
CA ILE A 239 -13.45 -1.92 -2.94
C ILE A 239 -14.96 -1.70 -3.10
N LEU A 240 -15.39 -0.44 -3.02
CA LEU A 240 -16.79 -0.03 -3.15
C LEU A 240 -17.20 0.10 -4.61
N PHE A 241 -18.12 -0.77 -5.01
CA PHE A 241 -18.78 -0.84 -6.30
C PHE A 241 -20.29 -0.61 -6.15
N ASP A 242 -20.97 -0.39 -7.27
CA ASP A 242 -22.41 -0.07 -7.34
C ASP A 242 -23.36 -1.15 -6.76
N GLY A 243 -22.89 -2.38 -6.54
CA GLY A 243 -23.68 -3.49 -6.01
C GLY A 243 -23.33 -3.92 -4.59
N ASN A 244 -22.21 -3.43 -4.03
CA ASN A 244 -21.69 -3.88 -2.73
C ASN A 244 -21.55 -2.73 -1.71
N ASP A 245 -22.25 -1.61 -1.92
CA ASP A 245 -22.10 -0.38 -1.14
C ASP A 245 -23.27 -0.12 -0.18
N HIS A 246 -24.16 -1.08 0.06
CA HIS A 246 -25.31 -0.86 0.96
C HIS A 246 -24.82 -0.56 2.39
N PRO A 247 -25.36 0.47 3.10
CA PRO A 247 -24.92 0.81 4.46
C PRO A 247 -24.87 -0.40 5.41
N ASP A 248 -25.89 -1.25 5.38
CA ASP A 248 -25.94 -2.46 6.21
C ASP A 248 -24.87 -3.49 5.84
N ASP A 249 -24.51 -3.61 4.55
CA ASP A 249 -23.43 -4.49 4.11
C ASP A 249 -22.07 -3.99 4.63
N LEU A 250 -21.87 -2.66 4.64
CA LEU A 250 -20.65 -2.04 5.16
C LEU A 250 -20.55 -2.17 6.68
N VAL A 251 -21.67 -2.05 7.40
CA VAL A 251 -21.71 -2.34 8.84
C VAL A 251 -21.42 -3.81 9.09
N ARG A 252 -22.02 -4.72 8.33
CA ARG A 252 -21.78 -6.16 8.47
C ARG A 252 -20.33 -6.56 8.19
N ALA A 253 -19.67 -5.93 7.22
CA ALA A 253 -18.25 -6.16 6.95
C ALA A 253 -17.38 -5.79 8.16
N GLN A 254 -17.72 -4.72 8.87
CA GLN A 254 -17.02 -4.29 10.07
C GLN A 254 -17.23 -5.27 11.23
N GLU A 255 -18.46 -5.74 11.45
CA GLU A 255 -18.76 -6.77 12.45
C GLU A 255 -17.97 -8.05 12.16
N LEU A 256 -17.93 -8.52 10.91
CA LEU A 256 -17.14 -9.68 10.51
C LEU A 256 -15.63 -9.46 10.75
N ALA A 257 -15.11 -8.28 10.40
CA ALA A 257 -13.70 -7.96 10.66
C ALA A 257 -13.39 -7.94 12.17
N ASP A 258 -14.33 -7.48 13.00
CA ASP A 258 -14.24 -7.50 14.46
C ASP A 258 -14.25 -8.94 15.00
N GLU A 259 -15.26 -9.72 14.62
CA GLU A 259 -15.46 -11.14 14.96
C GLU A 259 -14.23 -12.00 14.64
N ILE A 260 -13.63 -11.81 13.46
CA ILE A 260 -12.46 -12.57 13.00
C ILE A 260 -11.19 -12.18 13.75
N GLY A 261 -11.11 -10.98 14.32
CA GLY A 261 -9.88 -10.50 14.95
C GLY A 261 -8.89 -9.84 13.98
N LEU A 262 -9.36 -9.29 12.85
CA LEU A 262 -8.49 -8.62 11.87
C LEU A 262 -7.81 -7.38 12.45
N ASP A 263 -6.70 -6.97 11.82
CA ASP A 263 -5.96 -5.79 12.26
C ASP A 263 -6.50 -4.49 11.62
N SER A 264 -7.08 -4.59 10.43
CA SER A 264 -7.68 -3.48 9.68
C SER A 264 -8.73 -3.96 8.68
N LEU A 265 -9.74 -3.12 8.45
CA LEU A 265 -10.67 -3.19 7.33
C LEU A 265 -10.60 -1.88 6.56
N LEU A 266 -10.18 -1.92 5.30
CA LEU A 266 -10.00 -0.76 4.46
C LEU A 266 -11.04 -0.73 3.34
N PHE A 267 -12.01 0.17 3.46
CA PHE A 267 -12.91 0.51 2.38
C PHE A 267 -12.20 1.43 1.38
N ILE A 268 -12.21 1.03 0.11
CA ILE A 268 -11.63 1.79 -1.01
C ILE A 268 -12.74 2.37 -1.88
N VAL A 269 -12.85 3.69 -1.91
CA VAL A 269 -13.64 4.40 -2.93
C VAL A 269 -12.83 4.45 -4.22
N THR A 270 -13.40 3.99 -5.33
CA THR A 270 -12.72 3.90 -6.62
C THR A 270 -13.38 4.79 -7.67
N ASN A 271 -12.61 5.21 -8.67
CA ASN A 271 -13.08 5.88 -9.87
C ASN A 271 -13.39 4.91 -11.03
N SER A 272 -13.42 3.60 -10.76
CA SER A 272 -13.69 2.58 -11.79
C SER A 272 -15.09 2.72 -12.43
N LYS A 273 -15.31 2.02 -13.55
CA LYS A 273 -16.59 2.06 -14.28
C LYS A 273 -17.78 1.58 -13.45
N THR A 274 -17.56 0.61 -12.55
CA THR A 274 -18.58 0.01 -11.69
C THR A 274 -18.51 0.57 -10.26
N ARG A 275 -17.91 1.74 -10.06
CA ARG A 275 -17.77 2.37 -8.74
C ARG A 275 -19.12 2.60 -8.05
N SER A 276 -19.09 2.66 -6.73
CA SER A 276 -20.22 3.16 -5.96
C SER A 276 -20.66 4.54 -6.46
N LEU A 277 -21.97 4.73 -6.55
CA LEU A 277 -22.58 6.04 -6.81
C LEU A 277 -23.09 6.69 -5.51
N ARG A 278 -23.14 5.93 -4.41
CA ARG A 278 -23.54 6.40 -3.09
C ARG A 278 -22.36 7.05 -2.36
N TYR A 279 -21.20 6.38 -2.39
CA TYR A 279 -19.98 6.83 -1.74
C TYR A 279 -18.94 7.17 -2.80
N THR A 280 -18.79 8.47 -3.04
CA THR A 280 -17.81 9.05 -3.95
C THR A 280 -16.74 9.80 -3.16
N ASP A 281 -15.81 10.43 -3.85
CA ASP A 281 -14.77 11.29 -3.30
C ASP A 281 -15.35 12.42 -2.44
N GLU A 282 -16.56 12.86 -2.78
CA GLU A 282 -17.30 13.92 -2.08
C GLU A 282 -18.06 13.40 -0.86
N THR A 283 -18.62 12.18 -0.94
CA THR A 283 -19.49 11.59 0.09
C THR A 283 -18.83 10.47 0.91
N ILE A 284 -17.54 10.21 0.72
CA ILE A 284 -16.77 9.17 1.43
C ILE A 284 -16.81 9.32 2.97
N ALA A 285 -17.04 10.54 3.49
CA ALA A 285 -17.22 10.78 4.92
C ALA A 285 -18.55 10.24 5.48
N GLU A 286 -19.52 9.93 4.61
CA GLU A 286 -20.84 9.41 4.98
C GLU A 286 -20.86 7.88 5.16
N ILE A 287 -19.75 7.19 4.83
CA ILE A 287 -19.62 5.75 5.05
C ILE A 287 -19.85 5.44 6.54
N PRO A 288 -20.75 4.50 6.90
CA PRO A 288 -21.13 4.26 8.29
C PRO A 288 -20.04 3.49 9.06
N ILE A 289 -19.00 4.19 9.51
CA ILE A 289 -17.91 3.61 10.30
C ILE A 289 -18.34 3.45 11.76
N ARG A 290 -18.27 2.21 12.26
CA ARG A 290 -18.63 1.77 13.61
C ARG A 290 -17.44 1.12 14.34
N SER A 291 -16.62 0.35 13.63
CA SER A 291 -15.44 -0.31 14.21
C SER A 291 -14.22 0.58 14.17
N GLY A 292 -13.40 0.54 15.22
CA GLY A 292 -12.08 1.18 15.25
C GLY A 292 -11.03 0.53 14.34
N ARG A 293 -11.36 -0.62 13.72
CA ARG A 293 -10.52 -1.29 12.71
C ARG A 293 -10.81 -0.78 11.30
N ALA A 294 -11.97 -0.16 11.09
CA ALA A 294 -12.45 0.23 9.79
C ALA A 294 -11.90 1.61 9.37
N LYS A 295 -11.42 1.69 8.14
CA LYS A 295 -10.83 2.88 7.54
C LYS A 295 -11.42 3.08 6.16
N VAL A 296 -11.41 4.32 5.72
CA VAL A 296 -11.82 4.71 4.37
C VAL A 296 -10.66 5.37 3.66
N SER A 297 -10.49 5.05 2.38
CA SER A 297 -9.50 5.70 1.54
C SER A 297 -10.02 5.77 0.10
N PRO A 298 -9.76 6.85 -0.63
CA PRO A 298 -9.84 6.80 -2.08
C PRO A 298 -8.79 5.84 -2.64
N ALA A 299 -9.00 5.37 -3.86
CA ALA A 299 -8.02 4.60 -4.61
C ALA A 299 -6.77 5.44 -4.90
N ALA A 300 -5.62 4.77 -5.08
CA ALA A 300 -4.34 5.44 -5.30
C ALA A 300 -4.37 6.46 -6.44
N ALA A 301 -5.05 6.12 -7.55
CA ALA A 301 -5.26 6.99 -8.70
C ALA A 301 -5.86 8.37 -8.34
N MET A 302 -6.71 8.40 -7.33
CA MET A 302 -7.47 9.59 -6.91
C MET A 302 -6.68 10.44 -5.90
N MET A 303 -5.58 9.90 -5.37
CA MET A 303 -4.71 10.58 -4.39
C MET A 303 -3.48 11.26 -5.03
N ILE A 304 -3.29 11.12 -6.34
CA ILE A 304 -2.06 11.57 -7.00
C ILE A 304 -2.09 13.09 -7.24
N GLY A 305 -0.95 13.71 -6.94
CA GLY A 305 -0.80 15.16 -6.84
C GLY A 305 -1.33 15.72 -5.52
N SER A 306 -0.51 16.55 -4.85
CA SER A 306 -0.99 17.44 -3.79
C SER A 306 -1.59 18.69 -4.42
N ARG A 307 -2.81 19.08 -4.02
CA ARG A 307 -3.30 20.44 -4.28
C ARG A 307 -2.51 21.44 -3.45
N ARG A 308 -2.22 21.09 -2.19
CA ARG A 308 -1.44 21.89 -1.24
C ARG A 308 -0.68 20.96 -0.30
N SER A 309 0.53 21.36 0.07
CA SER A 309 1.31 20.73 1.13
C SER A 309 1.47 21.73 2.26
N GLY A 310 1.08 21.32 3.46
CA GLY A 310 1.15 22.15 4.66
C GLY A 310 2.37 21.77 5.48
N SER A 311 3.00 22.76 6.10
CA SER A 311 4.03 22.51 7.11
C SER A 311 3.44 22.65 8.51
N VAL A 312 3.89 21.80 9.43
CA VAL A 312 3.55 21.92 10.84
C VAL A 312 4.54 22.89 11.49
N ASP A 313 4.04 23.93 12.16
CA ASP A 313 4.91 24.86 12.90
C ASP A 313 5.37 24.20 14.20
N PRO A 314 6.67 23.90 14.37
CA PRO A 314 7.18 23.22 15.57
C PRO A 314 7.02 24.06 16.85
N HIS A 315 7.06 25.39 16.76
CA HIS A 315 6.96 26.29 17.93
C HIS A 315 5.52 26.41 18.45
N ARG A 316 4.54 26.35 17.55
CA ARG A 316 3.11 26.45 17.90
C ARG A 316 2.47 25.09 18.18
N SER A 317 3.05 24.02 17.65
CA SER A 317 2.51 22.67 17.79
C SER A 317 2.99 21.95 19.06
N GLN A 318 4.24 22.13 19.47
CA GLN A 318 4.82 21.32 20.55
C GLN A 318 4.65 19.81 20.28
N LEU A 319 4.71 19.39 19.02
CA LEU A 319 4.93 17.99 18.66
C LEU A 319 6.35 17.60 19.09
N GLY A 320 6.50 16.46 19.75
CA GLY A 320 7.75 16.13 20.39
C GLY A 320 7.63 15.02 21.41
N ASP A 321 8.68 14.88 22.21
CA ASP A 321 8.70 13.98 23.35
C ASP A 321 7.98 14.64 24.53
N ARG A 322 7.04 13.93 25.13
CA ARG A 322 6.32 14.30 26.37
C ARG A 322 6.46 13.18 27.39
N GLU A 323 6.01 13.44 28.62
CA GLU A 323 6.13 12.51 29.75
C GLU A 323 5.71 11.07 29.42
N ASN A 324 4.62 10.92 28.65
CA ASN A 324 4.00 9.61 28.39
C ASN A 324 4.17 9.09 26.95
N ALA A 325 4.52 9.96 26.00
CA ALA A 325 4.62 9.60 24.59
C ALA A 325 5.45 10.59 23.77
N SER A 326 5.97 10.11 22.65
CA SER A 326 6.50 10.90 21.54
C SER A 326 5.50 10.89 20.39
N LEU A 327 5.24 12.04 19.78
CA LEU A 327 4.52 12.12 18.49
C LEU A 327 5.13 13.17 17.58
N TYR A 328 5.28 12.78 16.31
CA TYR A 328 5.73 13.65 15.23
C TYR A 328 4.87 13.45 13.98
N ILE A 329 4.63 14.55 13.27
CA ILE A 329 4.00 14.55 11.94
C ILE A 329 5.13 14.75 10.93
N ASP A 330 5.25 13.84 9.96
CA ASP A 330 6.23 13.95 8.88
C ASP A 330 5.66 14.73 7.69
N GLU A 331 4.38 14.53 7.38
CA GLU A 331 3.73 15.14 6.22
C GLU A 331 2.27 15.50 6.51
N CYS A 332 1.86 16.69 6.05
CA CYS A 332 0.48 17.10 5.95
C CYS A 332 0.18 17.61 4.53
N ARG A 333 -0.79 17.02 3.84
CA ARG A 333 -1.12 17.37 2.44
C ARG A 333 -2.61 17.25 2.17
N VAL A 334 -3.12 18.07 1.24
CA VAL A 334 -4.45 17.90 0.64
C VAL A 334 -4.29 17.40 -0.78
N THR A 335 -4.84 16.24 -1.11
CA THR A 335 -4.73 15.62 -2.44
C THR A 335 -5.87 16.04 -3.38
N ARG A 336 -5.84 15.56 -4.64
CA ARG A 336 -6.76 16.02 -5.71
C ARG A 336 -8.27 15.79 -5.46
N GLY A 337 -8.67 14.98 -4.48
CA GLY A 337 -10.08 14.79 -4.04
C GLY A 337 -10.45 15.47 -2.71
N ASN A 338 -9.79 16.57 -2.33
CA ASN A 338 -9.96 17.25 -1.04
C ASN A 338 -9.79 16.33 0.18
N ILE A 339 -8.85 15.39 0.08
CA ILE A 339 -8.52 14.46 1.17
C ILE A 339 -7.29 14.99 1.89
N LEU A 340 -7.47 15.34 3.16
CA LEU A 340 -6.39 15.61 4.09
C LEU A 340 -5.67 14.31 4.42
N THR A 341 -4.40 14.23 4.05
CA THR A 341 -3.50 13.15 4.44
C THR A 341 -2.54 13.67 5.49
N VAL A 342 -2.46 12.99 6.63
CA VAL A 342 -1.51 13.28 7.70
C VAL A 342 -0.78 11.99 8.01
N SER A 343 0.54 12.01 7.87
CA SER A 343 1.39 10.88 8.22
C SER A 343 2.42 11.27 9.25
N GLY A 344 2.79 10.31 10.08
CA GLY A 344 3.67 10.55 11.20
C GLY A 344 4.03 9.26 11.92
N TRP A 345 4.57 9.42 13.12
CA TRP A 345 4.87 8.32 14.01
C TRP A 345 4.67 8.71 15.46
N SER A 346 4.45 7.71 16.30
CA SER A 346 4.36 7.89 17.75
C SER A 346 4.82 6.67 18.53
N LEU A 347 5.43 6.92 19.68
CA LEU A 347 5.94 5.92 20.61
C LEU A 347 5.45 6.24 22.02
N GLY A 348 5.26 5.23 22.86
CA GLY A 348 5.14 5.39 24.30
C GLY A 348 6.46 5.82 24.94
N ALA A 349 6.41 6.28 26.19
CA ALA A 349 7.60 6.70 26.93
C ALA A 349 8.67 5.59 27.07
N ASP A 350 8.24 4.34 27.16
CA ASP A 350 9.08 3.15 27.19
C ASP A 350 9.61 2.74 25.80
N GLY A 351 9.25 3.49 24.76
CA GLY A 351 9.58 3.20 23.37
C GLY A 351 8.74 2.08 22.74
N ALA A 352 7.70 1.59 23.41
CA ALA A 352 6.71 0.73 22.78
C ALA A 352 5.90 1.51 21.73
N TYR A 353 5.32 0.82 20.74
CA TYR A 353 4.37 1.47 19.84
C TYR A 353 3.06 1.78 20.58
N VAL A 354 2.34 2.80 20.10
CA VAL A 354 1.06 3.20 20.70
C VAL A 354 -0.09 2.50 20.00
N ASP A 355 -1.18 2.18 20.71
CA ASP A 355 -2.26 1.42 20.06
C ASP A 355 -3.01 2.21 19.01
N ALA A 356 -3.25 3.50 19.28
CA ALA A 356 -3.99 4.35 18.38
C ALA A 356 -3.62 5.83 18.53
N VAL A 357 -3.78 6.55 17.43
CA VAL A 357 -3.75 8.01 17.37
C VAL A 357 -5.11 8.47 16.88
N GLU A 358 -5.63 9.51 17.51
CA GLU A 358 -6.84 10.20 17.13
C GLU A 358 -6.48 11.55 16.51
N MET A 359 -6.96 11.81 15.30
CA MET A 359 -6.87 13.12 14.68
C MET A 359 -8.20 13.85 14.84
N VAL A 360 -8.12 15.13 15.18
CA VAL A 360 -9.21 16.10 15.18
C VAL A 360 -8.80 17.29 14.30
N ALA A 361 -9.51 17.50 13.19
CA ALA A 361 -9.23 18.56 12.23
C ALA A 361 -10.52 19.33 11.93
N GLY A 362 -10.75 20.45 12.61
CA GLY A 362 -12.04 21.14 12.55
C GLY A 362 -13.20 20.21 12.99
N PRO A 363 -14.24 19.99 12.17
CA PRO A 363 -15.32 19.06 12.49
C PRO A 363 -14.94 17.58 12.30
N HIS A 364 -13.80 17.29 11.69
CA HIS A 364 -13.42 15.93 11.34
C HIS A 364 -12.70 15.23 12.48
N ARG A 365 -13.05 13.97 12.72
CA ARG A 365 -12.44 13.13 13.74
C ARG A 365 -12.20 11.73 13.21
N GLN A 366 -10.98 11.21 13.34
CA GLN A 366 -10.62 9.87 12.90
C GLN A 366 -9.65 9.22 13.89
N VAL A 367 -9.81 7.93 14.14
CA VAL A 367 -8.85 7.13 14.93
C VAL A 367 -8.17 6.13 14.01
N THR A 368 -6.86 5.97 14.15
CA THR A 368 -6.08 4.97 13.41
C THR A 368 -5.07 4.30 14.34
N ARG A 369 -4.72 3.04 14.08
CA ARG A 369 -3.68 2.31 14.82
C ARG A 369 -2.29 2.67 14.32
N THR A 370 -1.27 2.70 15.19
CA THR A 370 0.12 2.77 14.69
C THR A 370 0.61 1.39 14.33
N HIS A 371 0.73 1.15 13.03
CA HIS A 371 1.09 -0.16 12.49
C HIS A 371 2.00 -0.04 11.26
N ASP A 372 2.10 1.17 10.68
CA ASP A 372 2.99 1.43 9.56
C ASP A 372 4.43 1.30 10.03
N LEU A 373 5.25 0.62 9.23
CA LEU A 373 6.63 0.31 9.58
C LEU A 373 7.53 1.53 9.33
N ARG A 374 8.29 1.89 10.35
CA ARG A 374 9.18 3.05 10.41
C ARG A 374 10.56 2.65 10.90
N HIS A 375 11.27 1.93 10.04
CA HIS A 375 12.64 1.50 10.33
C HIS A 375 13.60 2.69 10.52
N ASP A 376 13.33 3.80 9.85
CA ASP A 376 14.01 5.08 10.05
C ASP A 376 13.88 5.59 11.49
N VAL A 377 12.68 5.50 12.07
CA VAL A 377 12.42 5.91 13.46
C VAL A 377 13.16 4.97 14.41
N THR A 378 13.09 3.66 14.21
CA THR A 378 13.85 2.71 15.06
C THR A 378 15.35 2.88 14.97
N ALA A 379 15.88 3.28 13.81
CA ALA A 379 17.30 3.55 13.64
C ALA A 379 17.73 4.84 14.36
N ALA A 380 16.84 5.83 14.44
CA ALA A 380 17.11 7.12 15.09
C ALA A 380 16.79 7.12 16.59
N ARG A 381 15.88 6.28 17.07
CA ARG A 381 15.40 6.23 18.46
C ARG A 381 15.83 4.92 19.13
N GLY A 382 16.90 4.99 19.91
CA GLY A 382 17.51 3.81 20.54
C GLY A 382 16.63 3.08 21.57
N ASN A 383 15.56 3.69 22.06
CA ASN A 383 14.58 3.06 22.95
C ASN A 383 13.40 2.39 22.21
N ALA A 384 13.26 2.57 20.90
CA ALA A 384 12.12 2.03 20.15
C ALA A 384 12.14 0.49 20.17
N GLN A 385 11.06 -0.12 20.66
CA GLN A 385 10.93 -1.57 20.82
C GLN A 385 10.43 -2.28 19.55
N GLY A 386 10.20 -1.54 18.45
CA GLY A 386 9.77 -2.09 17.17
C GLY A 386 9.48 -1.02 16.14
N ALA A 387 9.40 -1.43 14.87
CA ALA A 387 9.19 -0.51 13.75
C ALA A 387 7.73 -0.11 13.52
N ARG A 388 6.75 -0.76 14.18
CA ARG A 388 5.30 -0.51 13.99
C ARG A 388 4.82 0.75 14.73
N CYS A 389 5.47 1.88 14.51
CA CYS A 389 5.15 3.15 15.19
C CYS A 389 4.60 4.23 14.26
N GLY A 390 4.45 3.95 12.96
CA GLY A 390 3.90 4.90 12.00
C GLY A 390 2.37 4.90 11.97
N PHE A 391 1.80 6.07 11.64
CA PHE A 391 0.38 6.23 11.36
C PHE A 391 0.14 7.01 10.06
N LEU A 392 -1.04 6.76 9.50
CA LEU A 392 -1.58 7.47 8.34
C LEU A 392 -3.06 7.75 8.55
N PHE A 393 -3.41 9.04 8.49
CA PHE A 393 -4.78 9.52 8.38
C PHE A 393 -5.08 9.89 6.94
N ARG A 394 -6.30 9.58 6.50
CA ARG A 394 -6.88 10.02 5.23
C ARG A 394 -8.29 10.46 5.53
N VAL A 395 -8.47 11.77 5.65
CA VAL A 395 -9.73 12.39 6.04
C VAL A 395 -10.29 13.17 4.87
N PRO A 396 -11.47 12.79 4.38
CA PRO A 396 -12.20 13.60 3.42
C PRO A 396 -12.69 14.89 4.07
N LEU A 397 -12.37 16.03 3.45
CA LEU A 397 -12.79 17.35 3.93
C LEU A 397 -14.17 17.79 3.37
N GLY A 398 -14.74 17.04 2.43
CA GLY A 398 -15.97 17.43 1.71
C GLY A 398 -15.73 18.62 0.76
N ASP A 399 -16.68 19.55 0.67
CA ASP A 399 -16.52 20.82 -0.08
C ASP A 399 -15.87 21.95 0.75
N GLY A 400 -15.51 21.66 2.00
CA GLY A 400 -14.93 22.64 2.92
C GLY A 400 -13.49 23.05 2.56
N PRO A 401 -13.03 24.24 3.01
CA PRO A 401 -11.64 24.64 2.87
C PRO A 401 -10.71 23.70 3.67
N ALA A 402 -9.43 23.66 3.29
CA ALA A 402 -8.41 22.98 4.09
C ALA A 402 -8.37 23.58 5.51
N PRO A 403 -8.20 22.76 6.56
CA PRO A 403 -8.21 23.26 7.93
C PRO A 403 -6.96 24.07 8.24
N ASP A 404 -7.10 25.26 8.85
CA ASP A 404 -5.98 26.12 9.25
C ASP A 404 -5.18 25.59 10.47
N SER A 405 -5.67 24.53 11.11
CA SER A 405 -5.00 23.85 12.23
C SER A 405 -5.43 22.39 12.32
N LEU A 406 -4.55 21.55 12.87
CA LEU A 406 -4.81 20.15 13.22
C LEU A 406 -4.60 19.95 14.72
N ALA A 407 -5.49 19.25 15.41
CA ALA A 407 -5.23 18.72 16.74
C ALA A 407 -5.04 17.20 16.62
N LEU A 408 -3.95 16.66 17.17
CA LEU A 408 -3.67 15.21 17.16
C LEU A 408 -3.63 14.69 18.60
N THR A 409 -4.65 13.98 19.03
CA THR A 409 -4.68 13.35 20.35
C THR A 409 -4.08 11.95 20.26
N VAL A 410 -2.99 11.66 20.98
CA VAL A 410 -2.48 10.30 21.12
C VAL A 410 -3.22 9.62 22.26
N ARG A 411 -3.89 8.52 21.96
CA ARG A 411 -4.55 7.69 22.97
C ARG A 411 -3.69 6.45 23.21
N LEU A 412 -2.95 6.44 24.31
CA LEU A 412 -2.23 5.25 24.76
C LEU A 412 -3.21 4.33 25.51
N ARG A 413 -2.88 3.03 25.56
CA ARG A 413 -3.65 2.00 26.28
C ARG A 413 -3.97 2.37 27.73
N ASN A 414 -3.05 3.08 28.41
CA ASN A 414 -3.13 3.37 29.85
C ASN A 414 -3.24 4.87 30.17
N HIS A 415 -3.01 5.77 29.21
CA HIS A 415 -3.02 7.22 29.39
C HIS A 415 -3.41 7.94 28.07
N THR A 416 -4.00 9.13 28.16
CA THR A 416 -4.21 9.96 26.96
C THR A 416 -3.25 11.14 27.02
N GLN A 417 -2.54 11.39 25.92
CA GLN A 417 -1.65 12.54 25.79
C GLN A 417 -2.08 13.35 24.56
N ASP A 418 -2.55 14.57 24.80
CA ASP A 418 -2.93 15.46 23.71
C ASP A 418 -1.70 16.12 23.09
N PHE A 419 -1.66 16.16 21.76
CA PHE A 419 -0.74 16.97 20.98
C PHE A 419 -1.57 17.87 20.04
N SER A 420 -1.06 19.06 19.73
CA SER A 420 -1.75 19.99 18.82
C SER A 420 -0.79 20.47 17.77
N ALA A 421 -1.26 20.84 16.59
CA ALA A 421 -0.41 21.26 15.50
C ALA A 421 -1.04 22.35 14.65
N MET A 422 -0.47 23.55 14.69
CA MET A 422 -0.81 24.56 13.69
C MET A 422 -0.23 24.14 12.33
N VAL A 423 -1.09 24.09 11.32
CA VAL A 423 -0.67 23.78 9.94
C VAL A 423 -0.71 25.04 9.12
N SER A 424 0.43 25.39 8.55
CA SER A 424 0.55 26.52 7.65
C SER A 424 0.44 26.01 6.21
N TRP A 425 -0.58 26.46 5.49
CA TRP A 425 -0.75 26.16 4.08
C TRP A 425 -0.19 27.32 3.23
N PRO A 426 0.42 27.03 2.08
CA PRO A 426 0.73 28.08 1.10
C PRO A 426 -0.58 28.76 0.68
N SER A 427 -0.55 30.09 0.58
CA SER A 427 -1.65 30.86 -0.02
C SER A 427 -1.91 30.36 -1.43
N THR A 428 -3.18 30.08 -1.71
CA THR A 428 -3.69 29.53 -2.98
C THR A 428 -3.35 30.37 -4.19
#